data_AF-A0A4Y2TEK7-F1
#
_entry.id   AF-A0A4Y2TEK7-F1
#
_cell.length_a   1.000
_cell.length_b   1.000
_cell.length_c   1.000
_cell.angle_alpha   90.00
_cell.angle_beta   90.00
_cell.angle_gamma   90.00
#
_symmetry.space_group_name_H-M   'P 1'
#
loop_
_entity.id
_entity.type
_entity.pdbx_description
1 polymer ?
#
loop_
_entity_poly.entity_id
_entity_poly.type
_entity_poly.pdbx_seq_one_letter_code
_entity_poly.pdbx_strand_id
1 'polypeptide(L)'
;MYNLMKDFNLHKVPISQQRSFLPPWKDSEFKYLNPFGSFHKSNTSDTIFQQLFADHRLRFHDFVPIYTDGSKLSSRVSFAVVFPKSVSAFTLLPFCSIFTAEITAVFHALKQILECPIGKYAIYTDSLSVLQELNSLHCESHPLVFSVLDLYEKLIYQGFSLVFCWVPSHVGITGNEQADSNAHSVTHFSHEPVPVCDLKKCIKSCLQMKWQRHWDQEINNKLHSIKPIIENWPEDVIRGTILTRLRIGHTRFTHRHLLL
;
A
#
# COMPACT_ATOMS: atom_id res chain seq x y z
N MET A 1 -15.01 -24.39 -2.57
CA MET A 1 -13.95 -23.41 -2.95
C MET A 1 -14.05 -22.97 -4.42
N TYR A 2 -14.40 -23.86 -5.36
CA TYR A 2 -14.53 -23.53 -6.81
C TYR A 2 -15.59 -22.47 -7.15
N ASN A 3 -16.69 -22.36 -6.39
CA ASN A 3 -17.75 -21.38 -6.66
C ASN A 3 -17.38 -19.94 -6.27
N LEU A 4 -16.62 -19.73 -5.19
CA LEU A 4 -16.21 -18.38 -4.76
C LEU A 4 -15.36 -17.67 -5.82
N MET A 5 -14.45 -18.40 -6.47
CA MET A 5 -13.60 -17.82 -7.51
C MET A 5 -14.40 -17.45 -8.78
N LYS A 6 -15.51 -18.14 -9.08
CA LYS A 6 -16.42 -17.82 -10.21
C LYS A 6 -17.24 -16.61 -9.86
N ASP A 7 -17.79 -16.59 -8.65
CA ASP A 7 -18.62 -15.50 -8.13
C ASP A 7 -17.87 -14.17 -8.05
N PHE A 8 -16.53 -14.20 -8.05
CA PHE A 8 -15.67 -13.02 -8.01
C PHE A 8 -14.82 -12.83 -9.28
N ASN A 9 -15.05 -13.62 -10.35
CA ASN A 9 -14.26 -13.59 -11.60
C ASN A 9 -12.73 -13.73 -11.40
N LEU A 10 -12.30 -14.40 -10.34
CA LEU A 10 -10.88 -14.50 -9.94
C LEU A 10 -10.12 -15.62 -10.66
N HIS A 11 -10.78 -16.45 -11.47
CA HIS A 11 -10.17 -17.60 -12.13
C HIS A 11 -9.06 -17.27 -13.13
N LYS A 12 -9.00 -16.03 -13.61
CA LYS A 12 -8.01 -15.58 -14.60
C LYS A 12 -7.01 -14.58 -14.03
N VAL A 13 -7.04 -14.33 -12.72
CA VAL A 13 -6.11 -13.38 -12.10
C VAL A 13 -4.75 -14.05 -11.93
N PRO A 14 -3.68 -13.53 -12.54
CA PRO A 14 -2.33 -14.02 -12.28
C PRO A 14 -1.95 -13.67 -10.85
N ILE A 15 -1.55 -14.67 -10.05
CA ILE A 15 -1.23 -14.52 -8.63
C ILE A 15 0.28 -14.68 -8.45
N SER A 16 0.91 -13.74 -7.74
CA SER A 16 2.32 -13.88 -7.38
C SER A 16 2.49 -14.85 -6.21
N GLN A 17 3.15 -15.99 -6.45
CA GLN A 17 3.51 -16.98 -5.42
C GLN A 17 4.98 -16.84 -5.04
N GLN A 18 5.40 -15.67 -4.56
CA GLN A 18 6.78 -15.54 -4.08
C GLN A 18 6.84 -16.03 -2.63
N ARG A 19 7.59 -17.12 -2.41
CA ARG A 19 7.96 -17.57 -1.06
C ARG A 19 9.08 -16.66 -0.58
N SER A 20 8.77 -15.84 0.41
CA SER A 20 9.75 -15.02 1.12
C SER A 20 10.55 -15.90 2.07
N PHE A 21 11.79 -16.24 1.70
CA PHE A 21 12.76 -16.81 2.64
C PHE A 21 13.71 -15.69 3.04
N LEU A 22 13.43 -15.05 4.17
CA LEU A 22 14.44 -14.25 4.84
C LEU A 22 15.22 -15.15 5.77
N PRO A 23 16.56 -15.24 5.62
CA PRO A 23 17.37 -15.80 6.66
C PRO A 23 17.19 -14.93 7.92
N PRO A 24 16.95 -15.51 9.11
CA PRO A 24 16.71 -14.74 10.34
C PRO A 24 17.92 -13.91 10.80
N TRP A 25 19.09 -14.07 10.17
CA TRP A 25 20.31 -13.30 10.43
C TRP A 25 20.56 -12.20 9.38
N LYS A 26 19.68 -12.02 8.39
CA LYS A 26 19.83 -11.01 7.34
C LYS A 26 19.05 -9.75 7.74
N ASP A 27 19.73 -8.78 8.32
CA ASP A 27 19.18 -7.44 8.54
C ASP A 27 19.17 -6.66 7.22
N SER A 28 18.13 -5.83 7.02
CA SER A 28 18.09 -4.92 5.87
C SER A 28 19.11 -3.81 6.08
N GLU A 29 20.17 -3.78 5.27
CA GLU A 29 21.10 -2.63 5.22
C GLU A 29 20.49 -1.42 4.47
N PHE A 30 19.27 -1.56 3.97
CA PHE A 30 18.56 -0.49 3.27
C PHE A 30 18.38 0.72 4.19
N LYS A 31 18.72 1.90 3.67
CA LYS A 31 18.51 3.18 4.35
C LYS A 31 17.90 4.16 3.37
N TYR A 32 17.07 5.05 3.91
CA TYR A 32 16.49 6.16 3.16
C TYR A 32 16.69 7.47 3.90
N LEU A 33 16.61 8.56 3.16
CA LEU A 33 16.68 9.92 3.68
C LEU A 33 15.27 10.47 3.89
N ASN A 34 15.07 11.16 5.00
CA ASN A 34 13.87 11.94 5.25
C ASN A 34 14.25 13.33 5.79
N PRO A 35 14.76 14.23 4.92
CA PRO A 35 15.16 15.58 5.33
C PRO A 35 13.97 16.45 5.76
N PHE A 36 12.75 15.99 5.51
CA PHE A 36 11.50 16.69 5.79
C PHE A 36 10.82 16.22 7.09
N GLY A 37 11.31 15.15 7.73
CA GLY A 37 10.61 14.45 8.81
C GLY A 37 10.34 15.29 10.06
N SER A 38 11.10 16.37 10.27
CA SER A 38 10.90 17.32 11.37
C SER A 38 9.80 18.34 11.11
N PHE A 39 9.22 18.39 9.90
CA PHE A 39 8.23 19.38 9.51
C PHE A 39 6.84 18.77 9.39
N HIS A 40 5.84 19.42 10.00
CA HIS A 40 4.44 19.01 9.88
C HIS A 40 3.77 19.69 8.68
N LYS A 41 3.17 18.89 7.80
CA LYS A 41 2.50 19.38 6.58
C LYS A 41 1.37 20.38 6.86
N SER A 42 0.72 20.29 8.01
CA SER A 42 -0.36 21.23 8.40
C SER A 42 0.11 22.65 8.70
N ASN A 43 1.39 22.81 9.08
CA ASN A 43 1.91 24.06 9.64
C ASN A 43 3.06 24.66 8.82
N THR A 44 3.56 23.92 7.83
CA THR A 44 4.69 24.32 6.99
C THR A 44 4.19 24.64 5.59
N SER A 45 4.51 25.83 5.07
CA SER A 45 4.13 26.23 3.72
C SER A 45 4.84 25.41 2.65
N ASP A 46 4.18 25.15 1.53
CA ASP A 46 4.75 24.42 0.38
C ASP A 46 6.08 25.00 -0.10
N THR A 47 6.23 26.33 -0.08
CA THR A 47 7.49 27.02 -0.47
C THR A 47 8.68 26.59 0.40
N ILE A 48 8.48 26.28 1.68
CA ILE A 48 9.54 25.77 2.56
C ILE A 48 9.93 24.36 2.13
N PHE A 49 8.95 23.50 1.83
CA PHE A 49 9.24 22.16 1.33
C PHE A 49 9.99 22.20 -0.01
N GLN A 50 9.61 23.10 -0.92
CA GLN A 50 10.32 23.32 -2.18
C GLN A 50 11.77 23.76 -1.96
N GLN A 51 12.01 24.69 -1.02
CA GLN A 51 13.37 25.15 -0.69
C GLN A 51 14.21 24.04 -0.05
N LEU A 52 13.66 23.28 0.89
CA LEU A 52 14.34 22.13 1.50
C LEU A 52 14.66 21.06 0.46
N PHE A 53 13.75 20.81 -0.48
CA PHE A 53 14.00 19.88 -1.58
C PHE A 53 15.10 20.41 -2.52
N ALA A 54 15.11 21.72 -2.81
CA ALA A 54 16.16 22.34 -3.63
C ALA A 54 17.55 22.22 -2.97
N ASP A 55 17.65 22.48 -1.66
CA ASP A 55 18.89 22.27 -0.89
C ASP A 55 19.34 20.80 -0.93
N HIS A 56 18.41 19.87 -0.70
CA HIS A 56 18.69 18.45 -0.83
C HIS A 56 19.18 18.10 -2.25
N ARG A 57 18.55 18.64 -3.30
CA ARG A 57 18.98 18.44 -4.69
C ARG A 57 20.35 19.00 -4.99
N LEU A 58 20.76 20.10 -4.35
CA LEU A 58 22.13 20.62 -4.45
C LEU A 58 23.15 19.64 -3.84
N ARG A 59 22.83 19.00 -2.71
CA ARG A 59 23.71 18.00 -2.09
C ARG A 59 23.86 16.72 -2.90
N PHE A 60 22.83 16.34 -3.65
CA PHE A 60 22.81 15.16 -4.51
C PHE A 60 22.80 15.54 -6.00
N HIS A 61 23.45 16.65 -6.36
CA HIS A 61 23.38 17.21 -7.72
C HIS A 61 23.95 16.26 -8.79
N ASP A 62 24.89 15.40 -8.41
CA ASP A 62 25.55 14.39 -9.23
C ASP A 62 24.74 13.08 -9.34
N PHE A 63 23.65 12.95 -8.58
CA PHE A 63 22.70 11.85 -8.69
C PHE A 63 21.61 12.20 -9.70
N VAL A 64 21.35 11.27 -10.63
CA VAL A 64 20.23 11.33 -11.57
C VAL A 64 18.92 11.20 -10.78
N PRO A 65 18.02 12.20 -10.81
CA PRO A 65 16.79 12.16 -10.04
C PRO A 65 15.74 11.30 -10.76
N ILE A 66 15.14 10.37 -10.04
CA ILE A 66 14.04 9.52 -10.49
C ILE A 66 12.89 9.68 -9.51
N TYR A 67 11.68 9.90 -10.02
CA TYR A 67 10.49 10.06 -9.20
C TYR A 67 9.53 8.91 -9.44
N THR A 68 8.93 8.40 -8.38
CA THR A 68 7.99 7.28 -8.44
C THR A 68 6.73 7.63 -7.66
N ASP A 69 5.59 7.26 -8.22
CA ASP A 69 4.29 7.47 -7.58
C ASP A 69 3.31 6.35 -7.93
N GLY A 70 2.42 6.02 -6.99
CA GLY A 70 1.31 5.10 -7.15
C GLY A 70 -0.03 5.80 -6.99
N SER A 71 -0.98 5.50 -7.87
CA SER A 71 -2.35 6.00 -7.77
C SER A 71 -3.35 4.85 -7.62
N LYS A 72 -4.37 5.09 -6.80
CA LYS A 72 -5.52 4.19 -6.65
C LYS A 72 -6.83 4.98 -6.68
N LEU A 73 -7.57 4.76 -7.75
CA LEU A 73 -8.95 5.18 -7.93
C LEU A 73 -9.90 3.98 -7.69
N SER A 74 -11.20 4.23 -7.62
CA SER A 74 -12.21 3.19 -7.30
C SER A 74 -12.15 1.96 -8.22
N SER A 75 -11.76 2.15 -9.49
CA SER A 75 -11.73 1.11 -10.52
C SER A 75 -10.35 0.87 -11.13
N ARG A 76 -9.34 1.66 -10.75
CA ARG A 76 -8.02 1.66 -11.38
C ARG A 76 -6.92 1.78 -10.34
N VAL A 77 -5.90 0.98 -10.51
CA VAL A 77 -4.65 1.05 -9.76
C VAL A 77 -3.55 1.23 -10.78
N SER A 78 -2.65 2.17 -10.59
CA SER A 78 -1.63 2.51 -11.57
C SER A 78 -0.40 3.08 -10.88
N PHE A 79 0.72 3.09 -11.59
CA PHE A 79 1.95 3.67 -11.10
C PHE A 79 2.68 4.40 -12.22
N ALA A 80 3.59 5.30 -11.84
CA ALA A 80 4.48 5.97 -12.76
C ALA A 80 5.90 6.07 -12.21
N VAL A 81 6.84 6.12 -13.15
CA VAL A 81 8.27 6.33 -12.94
C VAL A 81 8.73 7.40 -13.91
N VAL A 82 9.35 8.44 -13.38
CA VAL A 82 9.81 9.61 -14.13
C VAL A 82 11.32 9.69 -14.02
N PHE A 83 12.00 9.46 -15.13
CA PHE A 83 13.40 9.77 -15.34
C PHE A 83 13.52 11.14 -16.02
N PRO A 84 14.73 11.76 -16.03
CA PRO A 84 14.89 13.08 -16.65
C PRO A 84 14.59 13.12 -18.16
N LYS A 85 14.71 11.98 -18.86
CA LYS A 85 14.53 11.87 -20.31
C LYS A 85 13.40 10.94 -20.73
N SER A 86 12.77 10.25 -19.79
CA SER A 86 11.75 9.25 -20.09
C SER A 86 10.75 9.15 -18.96
N VAL A 87 9.50 8.85 -19.31
CA VAL A 87 8.42 8.59 -18.36
C VAL A 87 7.83 7.24 -18.71
N SER A 88 7.60 6.43 -17.68
CA SER A 88 6.96 5.13 -17.81
C SER A 88 5.81 5.07 -16.83
N ALA A 89 4.62 4.76 -17.30
CA ALA A 89 3.45 4.62 -16.46
C ALA A 89 2.64 3.42 -16.93
N PHE A 90 2.03 2.71 -15.97
CA PHE A 90 1.24 1.53 -16.27
C PHE A 90 0.07 1.38 -15.30
N THR A 91 -0.99 0.74 -15.79
CA THR A 91 -2.17 0.33 -15.03
C THR A 91 -2.00 -1.11 -14.55
N LEU A 92 -2.15 -1.32 -13.25
CA LEU A 92 -2.21 -2.62 -12.61
C LEU A 92 -3.66 -3.15 -12.59
N LEU A 93 -3.80 -4.42 -12.21
CA LEU A 93 -5.12 -4.99 -11.98
C LEU A 93 -5.82 -4.26 -10.81
N PRO A 94 -7.16 -4.07 -10.89
CA PRO A 94 -7.91 -3.27 -9.92
C PRO A 94 -7.92 -3.85 -8.50
N PHE A 95 -7.49 -5.10 -8.36
CA PHE A 95 -7.39 -5.79 -7.08
C PHE A 95 -6.18 -5.35 -6.25
N CYS A 96 -5.20 -4.68 -6.86
CA CYS A 96 -4.00 -4.21 -6.18
C CYS A 96 -4.32 -3.10 -5.15
N SER A 97 -3.53 -3.03 -4.09
CA SER A 97 -3.57 -1.98 -3.10
C SER A 97 -2.80 -0.74 -3.56
N ILE A 98 -3.03 0.40 -2.89
CA ILE A 98 -2.21 1.60 -3.11
C ILE A 98 -0.74 1.30 -2.81
N PHE A 99 -0.46 0.60 -1.72
CA PHE A 99 0.90 0.17 -1.37
C PHE A 99 1.56 -0.64 -2.50
N THR A 100 0.80 -1.54 -3.13
CA THR A 100 1.30 -2.33 -4.26
C THR A 100 1.61 -1.47 -5.48
N ALA A 101 0.83 -0.43 -5.75
CA ALA A 101 1.16 0.54 -6.81
C ALA A 101 2.50 1.23 -6.51
N GLU A 102 2.65 1.77 -5.31
CA GLU A 102 3.84 2.49 -4.85
C GLU A 102 5.11 1.63 -4.92
N ILE A 103 5.08 0.43 -4.34
CA ILE A 103 6.25 -0.47 -4.33
C ILE A 103 6.56 -0.99 -5.74
N THR A 104 5.54 -1.15 -6.60
CA THR A 104 5.75 -1.54 -8.01
C THR A 104 6.43 -0.41 -8.79
N ALA A 105 6.09 0.85 -8.50
CA ALA A 105 6.77 2.01 -9.07
C ALA A 105 8.27 1.99 -8.75
N VAL A 106 8.61 1.76 -7.48
CA VAL A 106 9.99 1.62 -7.02
C VAL A 106 10.69 0.42 -7.67
N PHE A 107 10.04 -0.73 -7.71
CA PHE A 107 10.58 -1.93 -8.35
C PHE A 107 10.88 -1.71 -9.85
N HIS A 108 9.97 -1.03 -10.55
CA HIS A 108 10.14 -0.70 -11.96
C HIS A 108 11.26 0.32 -12.18
N ALA A 109 11.41 1.31 -11.29
CA ALA A 109 12.52 2.25 -11.31
C ALA A 109 13.86 1.52 -11.21
N LEU A 110 14.00 0.58 -10.27
CA LEU A 110 15.22 -0.22 -10.13
C LEU A 110 15.50 -1.09 -11.35
N LYS A 111 14.46 -1.69 -11.97
CA LYS A 111 14.62 -2.46 -13.22
C LYS A 111 15.18 -1.58 -14.34
N GLN A 112 14.66 -0.36 -14.49
CA GLN A 112 15.14 0.58 -15.50
C GLN A 112 16.56 1.09 -15.21
N ILE A 113 16.93 1.30 -13.93
CA ILE A 113 18.31 1.65 -13.55
C ILE A 113 19.29 0.54 -13.95
N LEU A 114 18.90 -0.73 -13.84
CA LEU A 114 19.75 -1.87 -14.22
C LEU A 114 20.13 -1.84 -15.71
N GLU A 115 19.30 -1.24 -16.55
CA GLU A 115 19.54 -1.09 -18.00
C GLU A 115 20.34 0.19 -18.32
N CYS A 116 20.55 1.07 -17.34
CA CYS A 116 21.31 2.29 -17.48
C CYS A 116 22.81 2.07 -17.22
N PRO A 117 23.69 3.01 -17.65
CA PRO A 117 25.09 2.98 -17.26
C PRO A 117 25.25 3.03 -15.74
N ILE A 118 26.28 2.33 -15.23
CA ILE A 118 26.66 2.38 -13.82
C ILE A 118 26.91 3.84 -13.44
N GLY A 119 26.26 4.27 -12.35
CA GLY A 119 26.25 5.66 -11.95
C GLY A 119 25.52 5.89 -10.64
N LYS A 120 25.18 7.16 -10.39
CA LYS A 120 24.53 7.62 -9.17
C LYS A 120 23.08 7.98 -9.44
N TYR A 121 22.14 7.39 -8.71
CA TYR A 121 20.71 7.57 -8.92
C TYR A 121 20.00 7.85 -7.60
N ALA A 122 19.17 8.89 -7.58
CA ALA A 122 18.36 9.28 -6.43
C ALA A 122 16.89 9.00 -6.72
N ILE A 123 16.29 8.08 -5.97
CA ILE A 123 14.89 7.67 -6.11
C ILE A 123 14.07 8.43 -5.07
N TYR A 124 13.12 9.22 -5.55
CA TYR A 124 12.20 10.03 -4.76
C TYR A 124 10.81 9.41 -4.81
N THR A 125 10.23 9.16 -3.63
CA THR A 125 8.87 8.65 -3.46
C THR A 125 8.20 9.40 -2.31
N ASP A 126 6.90 9.67 -2.43
CA ASP A 126 6.09 10.23 -1.35
C ASP A 126 5.43 9.16 -0.47
N SER A 127 5.61 7.88 -0.80
CA SER A 127 5.17 6.75 0.02
C SER A 127 6.15 6.42 1.13
N LEU A 128 5.98 7.09 2.28
CA LEU A 128 6.75 6.78 3.49
C LEU A 128 6.55 5.31 3.92
N SER A 129 5.37 4.75 3.67
CA SER A 129 5.05 3.36 3.98
C SER A 129 5.96 2.38 3.24
N VAL A 130 6.28 2.64 1.97
CA VAL A 130 7.22 1.81 1.19
C VAL A 130 8.62 1.89 1.76
N LEU A 131 9.11 3.09 2.08
CA LEU A 131 10.45 3.29 2.62
C LEU A 131 10.62 2.64 4.00
N GLN A 132 9.59 2.73 4.86
CA GLN A 132 9.58 2.08 6.17
C GLN A 132 9.59 0.56 6.06
N GLU A 133 8.80 -0.01 5.15
CA GLU A 133 8.73 -1.46 4.93
C GLU A 133 10.05 -2.02 4.37
N LEU A 134 10.73 -1.27 3.48
CA LEU A 134 12.06 -1.64 2.97
C LEU A 134 13.15 -1.59 4.07
N ASN A 135 13.01 -0.63 4.99
CA ASN A 135 13.93 -0.43 6.11
C ASN A 135 13.68 -1.41 7.28
N SER A 136 12.47 -1.95 7.43
CA SER A 136 12.11 -2.88 8.51
C SER A 136 11.46 -4.14 7.95
N LEU A 137 12.29 -5.15 7.72
CA LEU A 137 11.88 -6.42 7.14
C LEU A 137 11.19 -7.33 8.15
N HIS A 138 10.05 -7.90 7.77
CA HIS A 138 9.32 -8.89 8.55
C HIS A 138 8.93 -10.10 7.69
N CYS A 139 8.67 -11.24 8.32
CA CYS A 139 8.27 -12.46 7.61
C CYS A 139 6.93 -12.33 6.87
N GLU A 140 6.07 -11.41 7.33
CA GLU A 140 4.76 -11.10 6.72
C GLU A 140 4.80 -9.92 5.75
N SER A 141 5.98 -9.36 5.48
CA SER A 141 6.15 -8.23 4.57
C SER A 141 5.61 -8.53 3.18
N HIS A 142 5.20 -7.47 2.50
CA HIS A 142 4.62 -7.58 1.16
C HIS A 142 5.60 -8.27 0.20
N PRO A 143 5.19 -9.24 -0.65
CA PRO A 143 6.11 -10.03 -1.47
C PRO A 143 7.07 -9.21 -2.37
N LEU A 144 6.60 -8.08 -2.89
CA LEU A 144 7.43 -7.17 -3.70
C LEU A 144 8.58 -6.50 -2.93
N VAL A 145 8.51 -6.41 -1.60
CA VAL A 145 9.60 -5.86 -0.76
C VAL A 145 10.87 -6.68 -0.97
N PHE A 146 10.76 -8.01 -0.96
CA PHE A 146 11.89 -8.90 -1.22
C PHE A 146 12.47 -8.70 -2.61
N SER A 147 11.61 -8.59 -3.62
CA SER A 147 12.06 -8.35 -5.01
C SER A 147 12.77 -7.01 -5.17
N VAL A 148 12.32 -5.98 -4.46
CA VAL A 148 12.97 -4.66 -4.47
C VAL A 148 14.34 -4.74 -3.78
N LEU A 149 14.43 -5.38 -2.62
CA LEU A 149 15.69 -5.49 -1.88
C LEU A 149 16.72 -6.38 -2.60
N ASP A 150 16.31 -7.49 -3.19
CA ASP A 150 17.19 -8.33 -4.01
C ASP A 150 17.76 -7.54 -5.20
N LEU A 151 16.93 -6.72 -5.85
CA LEU A 151 17.35 -5.89 -6.96
C LEU A 151 18.24 -4.71 -6.51
N TYR A 152 17.92 -4.12 -5.36
CA TYR A 152 18.75 -3.10 -4.71
C TYR A 152 20.15 -3.65 -4.40
N GLU A 153 20.25 -4.79 -3.71
CA GLU A 153 21.54 -5.42 -3.39
C GLU A 153 22.34 -5.76 -4.65
N LYS A 154 21.66 -6.28 -5.69
CA LYS A 154 22.28 -6.55 -6.98
C LYS A 154 22.88 -5.30 -7.61
N LEU A 155 22.17 -4.17 -7.59
CA LEU A 155 22.66 -2.90 -8.14
C LEU A 155 23.87 -2.37 -7.34
N ILE A 156 23.81 -2.42 -6.01
CA ILE A 156 24.95 -2.03 -5.17
C ILE A 156 26.17 -2.91 -5.47
N TYR A 157 26.00 -4.23 -5.58
CA TYR A 157 27.08 -5.17 -5.92
C TYR A 157 27.70 -4.89 -7.31
N GLN A 158 26.91 -4.41 -8.26
CA GLN A 158 27.38 -4.00 -9.59
C GLN A 158 28.06 -2.63 -9.63
N GLY A 159 28.14 -1.91 -8.50
CA GLY A 159 28.83 -0.63 -8.38
C GLY A 159 27.95 0.61 -8.57
N PHE A 160 26.62 0.44 -8.62
CA PHE A 160 25.70 1.58 -8.62
C PHE A 160 25.68 2.27 -7.24
N SER A 161 25.52 3.59 -7.22
CA SER A 161 25.24 4.34 -6.00
C SER A 161 23.78 4.77 -5.97
N LEU A 162 23.01 4.22 -5.04
CA LEU A 162 21.57 4.49 -4.92
C LEU A 162 21.28 5.27 -3.65
N VAL A 163 20.41 6.27 -3.76
CA VAL A 163 19.87 7.01 -2.62
C VAL A 163 18.36 7.01 -2.72
N PHE A 164 17.69 6.58 -1.66
CA PHE A 164 16.24 6.70 -1.54
C PHE A 164 15.91 7.88 -0.64
N CYS A 165 14.94 8.69 -1.04
CA CYS A 165 14.53 9.87 -0.28
C CYS A 165 13.01 10.02 -0.30
N TRP A 166 12.44 10.20 0.88
CA TRP A 166 11.04 10.57 1.00
C TRP A 166 10.85 12.01 0.57
N VAL A 167 9.81 12.29 -0.23
CA VAL A 167 9.41 13.65 -0.60
C VAL A 167 7.95 13.92 -0.21
N PRO A 168 7.61 15.13 0.22
CA PRO A 168 6.22 15.48 0.48
C PRO A 168 5.40 15.53 -0.83
N SER A 169 4.22 14.92 -0.80
CA SER A 169 3.28 14.96 -1.92
C SER A 169 2.55 16.32 -2.05
N HIS A 170 2.20 16.72 -3.27
CA HIS A 170 1.41 17.92 -3.60
C HIS A 170 1.95 19.24 -3.03
N VAL A 171 3.26 19.48 -3.14
CA VAL A 171 3.90 20.74 -2.69
C VAL A 171 4.64 21.49 -3.81
N GLY A 172 4.41 21.20 -5.10
CA GLY A 172 5.12 21.89 -6.19
C GLY A 172 6.46 21.27 -6.60
N ILE A 173 6.81 20.06 -6.14
CA ILE A 173 8.01 19.38 -6.62
C ILE A 173 7.71 18.79 -8.01
N THR A 174 8.21 19.45 -9.06
CA THR A 174 7.86 19.16 -10.46
C THR A 174 7.97 17.68 -10.85
N GLY A 175 9.03 16.99 -10.42
CA GLY A 175 9.20 15.56 -10.74
C GLY A 175 8.18 14.66 -10.03
N ASN A 176 7.81 14.98 -8.79
CA ASN A 176 6.80 14.24 -8.05
C ASN A 176 5.41 14.49 -8.62
N GLU A 177 5.09 15.74 -8.94
CA GLU A 177 3.80 16.11 -9.57
C GLU A 177 3.67 15.49 -10.96
N GLN A 178 4.77 15.37 -11.70
CA GLN A 178 4.79 14.66 -12.96
C GLN A 178 4.51 13.16 -12.75
N ALA A 179 5.12 12.52 -11.76
CA ALA A 179 4.84 11.12 -11.45
C ALA A 179 3.36 10.91 -11.06
N ASP A 180 2.84 11.73 -10.15
CA ASP A 180 1.44 11.74 -9.72
C ASP A 180 0.46 11.91 -10.90
N SER A 181 0.70 12.91 -11.75
CA SER A 181 -0.15 13.15 -12.92
C SER A 181 -0.10 11.99 -13.93
N ASN A 182 1.05 11.35 -14.12
CA ASN A 182 1.17 10.21 -15.05
C ASN A 182 0.54 8.95 -14.47
N ALA A 183 0.69 8.71 -13.16
CA ALA A 183 0.03 7.60 -12.46
C ALA A 183 -1.49 7.75 -12.54
N HIS A 184 -2.03 8.96 -12.44
CA HIS A 184 -3.46 9.22 -12.54
C HIS A 184 -4.04 9.07 -13.96
N SER A 185 -3.28 9.44 -14.99
CA SER A 185 -3.78 9.53 -16.38
C SER A 185 -3.55 8.28 -17.22
N VAL A 186 -2.64 7.39 -16.82
CA VAL A 186 -2.29 6.22 -17.63
C VAL A 186 -3.45 5.21 -17.75
N THR A 187 -3.56 4.64 -18.96
CA THR A 187 -4.50 3.57 -19.29
C THR A 187 -3.81 2.31 -19.84
N HIS A 188 -2.50 2.38 -20.11
CA HIS A 188 -1.73 1.25 -20.63
C HIS A 188 -1.59 0.17 -19.56
N PHE A 189 -2.12 -1.03 -19.81
CA PHE A 189 -2.09 -2.12 -18.84
C PHE A 189 -0.70 -2.77 -18.72
N SER A 190 -0.34 -3.08 -17.48
CA SER A 190 0.77 -3.97 -17.15
C SER A 190 0.24 -5.39 -16.88
N HIS A 191 1.05 -6.38 -17.21
CA HIS A 191 0.75 -7.80 -16.96
C HIS A 191 1.30 -8.31 -15.61
N GLU A 192 1.67 -7.41 -14.70
CA GLU A 192 2.18 -7.79 -13.38
C GLU A 192 1.10 -8.54 -12.56
N PRO A 193 1.47 -9.65 -11.88
CA PRO A 193 0.54 -10.45 -11.10
C PRO A 193 0.09 -9.75 -9.82
N VAL A 194 -1.11 -10.09 -9.35
CA VAL A 194 -1.65 -9.57 -8.08
C VAL A 194 -1.00 -10.28 -6.90
N PRO A 195 -0.49 -9.54 -5.89
CA PRO A 195 -0.02 -10.13 -4.64
C PRO A 195 -1.14 -10.86 -3.88
N VAL A 196 -0.82 -12.00 -3.26
CA VAL A 196 -1.80 -12.80 -2.49
C VAL A 196 -2.42 -12.00 -1.35
N CYS A 197 -1.66 -11.14 -0.69
CA CYS A 197 -2.14 -10.32 0.41
C CYS A 197 -3.25 -9.35 -0.03
N ASP A 198 -3.11 -8.74 -1.20
CA ASP A 198 -4.12 -7.87 -1.80
C ASP A 198 -5.36 -8.63 -2.21
N LEU A 199 -5.18 -9.79 -2.84
CA LEU A 199 -6.29 -10.64 -3.22
C LEU A 199 -7.09 -11.11 -1.99
N LYS A 200 -6.41 -11.49 -0.90
CA LYS A 200 -7.05 -11.82 0.39
C LYS A 200 -7.85 -10.65 0.94
N LYS A 201 -7.30 -9.43 0.93
CA LYS A 201 -8.01 -8.21 1.36
C LYS A 201 -9.26 -7.99 0.52
N CYS A 202 -9.15 -8.08 -0.81
CA CYS A 202 -10.26 -7.91 -1.73
C CYS A 202 -11.38 -8.95 -1.47
N ILE A 203 -11.03 -10.23 -1.34
CA ILE A 203 -11.99 -11.30 -1.04
C ILE A 203 -12.69 -11.04 0.30
N LYS A 204 -11.94 -10.66 1.34
CA LYS A 204 -12.50 -10.34 2.66
C LYS A 204 -13.49 -9.19 2.59
N SER A 205 -13.14 -8.09 1.92
CA SER A 205 -14.05 -6.94 1.73
C SER A 205 -15.31 -7.33 0.96
N CYS A 206 -15.18 -8.18 -0.07
CA CYS A 206 -16.32 -8.61 -0.85
C CYS A 206 -17.26 -9.54 -0.07
N LEU A 207 -16.71 -10.45 0.73
CA LEU A 207 -17.47 -11.29 1.65
C LEU A 207 -18.19 -10.44 2.70
N GLN A 208 -17.51 -9.46 3.29
CA GLN A 208 -18.11 -8.55 4.27
C GLN A 208 -19.25 -7.74 3.65
N MET A 209 -19.08 -7.23 2.43
CA MET A 209 -20.15 -6.53 1.70
C MET A 209 -21.34 -7.45 1.39
N LYS A 210 -21.11 -8.69 0.95
CA LYS A 210 -22.21 -9.66 0.73
C LYS A 210 -22.94 -9.97 2.04
N TRP A 211 -22.19 -10.15 3.13
CA TRP A 211 -22.76 -10.39 4.45
C TRP A 211 -23.58 -9.19 4.93
N GLN A 212 -23.06 -7.97 4.78
CA GLN A 212 -23.76 -6.73 5.09
C GLN A 212 -25.07 -6.62 4.29
N ARG A 213 -25.05 -6.87 2.99
CA ARG A 213 -26.27 -6.85 2.16
C ARG A 213 -27.33 -7.86 2.60
N HIS A 214 -26.91 -9.09 2.92
CA HIS A 214 -27.85 -10.08 3.44
C HIS A 214 -28.40 -9.64 4.80
N TRP A 215 -27.56 -9.04 5.64
CA TRP A 215 -27.97 -8.56 6.94
C TRP A 215 -28.95 -7.39 6.85
N ASP A 216 -28.74 -6.46 5.91
CA ASP A 216 -29.66 -5.36 5.65
C ASP A 216 -31.04 -5.79 5.15
N GLN A 217 -31.17 -7.03 4.64
CA GLN A 217 -32.45 -7.63 4.26
C GLN A 217 -33.22 -8.22 5.46
N GLU A 218 -32.55 -8.45 6.59
CA GLU A 218 -33.15 -9.01 7.82
C GLU A 218 -33.90 -7.94 8.63
N ILE A 219 -34.78 -7.17 7.98
CA ILE A 219 -35.50 -6.02 8.55
C ILE A 219 -36.38 -6.37 9.76
N ASN A 220 -36.84 -7.62 9.85
CA ASN A 220 -37.67 -8.12 10.95
C ASN A 220 -36.83 -8.78 12.07
N ASN A 221 -35.50 -8.78 11.96
CA ASN A 221 -34.63 -9.33 12.96
C ASN A 221 -34.32 -8.28 14.03
N LYS A 222 -34.74 -8.56 15.28
CA LYS A 222 -34.44 -7.69 16.43
C LYS A 222 -32.95 -7.38 16.56
N LEU A 223 -32.08 -8.32 16.19
CA LEU A 223 -30.63 -8.12 16.25
C LEU A 223 -30.12 -7.12 15.21
N HIS A 224 -30.77 -6.99 14.04
CA HIS A 224 -30.43 -5.97 13.03
C HIS A 224 -30.65 -4.57 13.56
N SER A 225 -31.77 -4.34 14.26
CA SER A 225 -32.06 -3.05 14.90
C SER A 225 -31.01 -2.63 15.94
N ILE A 226 -30.37 -3.60 16.60
CA ILE A 226 -29.34 -3.39 17.62
C ILE A 226 -27.97 -3.19 16.97
N LYS A 227 -27.70 -3.89 15.87
CA LYS A 227 -26.41 -3.91 15.19
C LYS A 227 -26.61 -3.88 13.68
N PRO A 228 -26.87 -2.72 13.07
CA PRO A 228 -27.10 -2.65 11.63
C PRO A 228 -25.82 -2.90 10.83
N ILE A 229 -24.65 -2.56 11.38
CA ILE A 229 -23.36 -2.70 10.67
C ILE A 229 -22.58 -3.90 11.23
N ILE A 230 -22.10 -4.76 10.32
CA ILE A 230 -21.33 -5.96 10.64
C ILE A 230 -19.85 -5.60 10.82
N GLU A 231 -19.55 -5.06 11.99
CA GLU A 231 -18.18 -4.77 12.44
C GLU A 231 -17.97 -5.26 13.87
N ASN A 232 -16.72 -5.37 14.31
CA ASN A 232 -16.45 -5.70 15.71
C ASN A 232 -16.87 -4.54 16.61
N TRP A 233 -17.46 -4.86 17.77
CA TRP A 233 -17.72 -3.83 18.77
C TRP A 233 -16.38 -3.36 19.37
N PRO A 234 -16.21 -2.06 19.64
CA PRO A 234 -14.96 -1.51 20.15
C PRO A 234 -14.64 -1.88 21.62
N GLU A 235 -15.46 -2.69 22.29
CA GLU A 235 -15.41 -2.89 23.74
C GLU A 235 -14.64 -4.13 24.20
N ASP A 236 -14.08 -4.02 25.41
CA ASP A 236 -13.34 -5.06 26.13
C ASP A 236 -14.18 -6.33 26.36
N VAL A 237 -13.58 -7.48 26.02
CA VAL A 237 -14.19 -8.82 26.02
C VAL A 237 -14.79 -9.21 27.39
N ILE A 238 -14.31 -8.60 28.47
CA ILE A 238 -14.64 -8.94 29.86
C ILE A 238 -16.11 -8.69 30.22
N ARG A 239 -16.80 -7.75 29.57
CA ARG A 239 -18.24 -7.47 29.80
C ARG A 239 -19.15 -7.85 28.63
N GLY A 240 -18.62 -8.54 27.62
CA GLY A 240 -19.32 -8.83 26.37
C GLY A 240 -20.66 -9.53 26.57
N THR A 241 -20.73 -10.50 27.49
CA THR A 241 -21.98 -11.27 27.74
C THR A 241 -23.06 -10.43 28.41
N ILE A 242 -22.71 -9.58 29.39
CA ILE A 242 -23.67 -8.72 30.09
C ILE A 242 -24.22 -7.67 29.13
N LEU A 243 -23.34 -7.00 28.39
CA LEU A 243 -23.72 -6.01 27.39
C LEU A 243 -24.57 -6.63 26.27
N THR A 244 -24.21 -7.82 25.78
CA THR A 244 -25.00 -8.53 24.77
C THR A 244 -26.40 -8.85 25.30
N ARG A 245 -26.51 -9.38 26.53
CA ARG A 245 -27.80 -9.66 27.18
C ARG A 245 -28.65 -8.39 27.35
N LEU A 246 -28.05 -7.28 27.79
CA LEU A 246 -28.75 -5.99 27.88
C LEU A 246 -29.24 -5.52 26.51
N ARG A 247 -28.38 -5.56 25.48
CA ARG A 247 -28.72 -5.14 24.11
C ARG A 247 -29.90 -5.92 23.53
N ILE A 248 -29.94 -7.24 23.74
CA ILE A 248 -31.05 -8.09 23.27
C ILE A 248 -32.26 -8.09 24.21
N GLY A 249 -32.19 -7.35 25.33
CA GLY A 249 -33.27 -7.23 26.32
C GLY A 249 -33.45 -8.47 27.20
N HIS A 250 -32.41 -9.30 27.36
CA HIS A 250 -32.39 -10.45 28.27
C HIS A 250 -32.03 -10.01 29.68
N THR A 251 -33.06 -9.60 30.43
CA THR A 251 -32.96 -9.27 31.86
C THR A 251 -33.72 -10.27 32.71
N ARG A 252 -33.45 -10.29 34.03
CA ARG A 252 -34.21 -11.09 35.00
C ARG A 252 -35.72 -10.83 34.92
N PHE A 253 -36.16 -9.63 34.60
CA PHE A 253 -37.58 -9.29 34.47
C PHE A 253 -38.22 -9.93 33.23
N THR A 254 -37.54 -9.86 32.10
CA THR A 254 -38.06 -10.35 30.80
C THR A 254 -37.94 -11.87 30.62
N HIS A 255 -36.95 -12.53 31.22
CA HIS A 255 -36.60 -13.94 30.97
C HIS A 255 -36.61 -14.81 32.23
N ARG A 256 -37.30 -14.35 33.30
CA ARG A 256 -37.41 -15.07 34.58
C ARG A 256 -37.89 -16.52 34.40
N HIS A 257 -38.80 -16.74 33.46
CA HIS A 257 -39.44 -18.04 33.19
C HIS A 257 -38.49 -19.10 32.60
N LEU A 258 -37.31 -18.71 32.10
CA LEU A 258 -36.27 -19.63 31.60
C LEU A 258 -35.19 -19.96 32.65
N LEU A 259 -35.25 -19.32 33.83
CA LEU A 259 -34.26 -19.44 34.90
C LEU A 259 -34.82 -20.14 36.15
N LEU A 260 -36.03 -20.70 36.05
CA LEU A 260 -36.67 -21.58 37.03
C LEU A 260 -36.51 -23.03 36.58
#